data_AF-A0A8T5NK49-F1
#
_entry.id   AF-A0A8T5NK49-F1
#
_cell.length_a   1.000
_cell.length_b   1.000
_cell.length_c   1.000
_cell.angle_alpha   90.00
_cell.angle_beta   90.00
_cell.angle_gamma   90.00
#
_symmetry.space_group_name_H-M   'P 1'
#
loop_
_entity.id
_entity.type
_entity.pdbx_description
1 polymer ?
#
loop_
_entity_poly.entity_id
_entity_poly.type
_entity_poly.pdbx_seq_one_letter_code
_entity_poly.pdbx_strand_id
1 'polypeptide(L)'
;IKIFSMIIFTDKSEWHSKKIVQTYKNKYLVEDDFKLLNDELLVPIGPIYHRKDFNIRVHVFLAIVGLLFYRYLAWKTKRFNLTLKKLIDNLSQIRIALVIDKTSNKSDIVVEEMTSIQASLFSFLNLGKYIDVSTKQVQ
;
A
#
# COMPACT_ATOMS: atom_id res chain seq x y z
N ILE A 1 7.57 -38.34 13.47
CA ILE A 1 7.20 -37.47 12.33
C ILE A 1 5.71 -37.16 12.44
N LYS A 2 5.33 -35.93 12.82
CA LYS A 2 3.92 -35.56 12.98
C LYS A 2 3.39 -35.14 11.61
N ILE A 3 2.69 -36.06 10.94
CA ILE A 3 2.04 -35.78 9.66
C ILE A 3 0.76 -35.01 9.98
N PHE A 4 0.77 -33.70 9.70
CA PHE A 4 -0.44 -32.89 9.85
C PHE A 4 -1.35 -33.17 8.64
N SER A 5 -2.30 -34.10 8.82
CA SER A 5 -3.30 -34.41 7.81
C SER A 5 -4.37 -33.32 7.84
N MET A 6 -4.35 -32.41 6.86
CA MET A 6 -5.35 -31.35 6.73
C MET A 6 -6.55 -31.86 5.93
N ILE A 7 -7.69 -31.98 6.59
CA ILE A 7 -8.96 -32.40 5.95
C ILE A 7 -9.61 -31.15 5.34
N ILE A 8 -9.92 -31.21 4.04
CA ILE A 8 -10.55 -30.11 3.30
C ILE A 8 -11.94 -30.58 2.84
N PHE A 9 -12.99 -29.92 3.33
CA PHE A 9 -14.35 -30.09 2.83
C PHE A 9 -14.61 -29.04 1.75
N THR A 10 -15.12 -29.46 0.58
CA THR A 10 -15.45 -28.55 -0.51
C THR A 10 -16.65 -29.07 -1.29
N ASP A 11 -17.47 -28.13 -1.76
CA ASP A 11 -18.58 -28.31 -2.69
C ASP A 11 -18.12 -28.34 -4.17
N LYS A 12 -16.83 -28.09 -4.44
CA LYS A 12 -16.27 -28.01 -5.80
C LYS A 12 -15.85 -29.37 -6.34
N SER A 13 -16.80 -30.27 -6.51
CA SER A 13 -16.59 -31.63 -7.03
C SER A 13 -15.97 -31.68 -8.43
N GLU A 14 -16.21 -30.65 -9.25
CA GLU A 14 -15.69 -30.54 -10.63
C GLU A 14 -14.21 -30.13 -10.70
N TRP A 15 -13.59 -29.71 -9.59
CA TRP A 15 -12.21 -29.23 -9.58
C TRP A 15 -11.23 -30.37 -9.32
N HIS A 16 -10.11 -30.36 -10.04
CA HIS A 16 -9.02 -31.30 -9.78
C HIS A 16 -8.46 -31.13 -8.35
N SER A 17 -8.24 -32.21 -7.62
CA SER A 17 -7.77 -32.20 -6.22
C SER A 17 -6.52 -31.33 -6.00
N LYS A 18 -5.58 -31.37 -6.94
CA LYS A 18 -4.39 -30.48 -6.93
C LYS A 18 -4.75 -28.98 -6.88
N LYS A 19 -5.76 -28.56 -7.66
CA LYS A 19 -6.25 -27.18 -7.71
C LYS A 19 -6.95 -26.80 -6.41
N ILE A 20 -7.72 -27.72 -5.82
CA ILE A 20 -8.37 -27.53 -4.51
C ILE A 20 -7.32 -27.30 -3.43
N VAL A 21 -6.30 -28.17 -3.34
CA VAL A 21 -5.22 -28.06 -2.36
C VAL A 21 -4.41 -26.78 -2.56
N GLN A 22 -4.07 -26.41 -3.81
CA GLN A 22 -3.35 -25.17 -4.10
C GLN A 22 -4.16 -23.94 -3.70
N THR A 23 -5.45 -23.90 -4.03
CA THR A 23 -6.34 -22.79 -3.68
C THR A 23 -6.45 -22.66 -2.17
N TYR A 24 -6.63 -23.78 -1.47
CA TYR A 24 -6.70 -23.80 -0.01
C TYR A 24 -5.38 -23.34 0.62
N LYS A 25 -4.24 -23.82 0.11
CA LYS A 25 -2.93 -23.36 0.56
C LYS A 25 -2.77 -21.86 0.36
N ASN A 26 -3.26 -21.30 -0.74
CA ASN A 26 -3.18 -19.86 -1.01
C ASN A 26 -4.10 -18.99 -0.13
N LYS A 27 -4.91 -19.57 0.77
CA LYS A 27 -5.72 -18.81 1.73
C LYS A 27 -4.88 -17.87 2.60
N TYR A 28 -3.62 -18.22 2.88
CA TYR A 28 -2.73 -17.37 3.67
C TYR A 28 -2.57 -15.96 3.09
N LEU A 29 -2.74 -15.78 1.77
CA LEU A 29 -2.64 -14.47 1.12
C LEU A 29 -3.73 -13.52 1.64
N VAL A 30 -4.95 -14.04 1.81
CA VAL A 30 -6.08 -13.29 2.35
C VAL A 30 -5.88 -13.03 3.85
N GLU A 31 -5.32 -13.99 4.58
CA GLU A 31 -5.01 -13.80 6.01
C GLU A 31 -3.90 -12.75 6.22
N ASP A 32 -2.93 -12.68 5.31
CA ASP A 32 -1.89 -11.65 5.29
C ASP A 32 -2.47 -10.25 5.01
N ASP A 33 -3.47 -10.15 4.12
CA ASP A 33 -4.27 -8.94 3.91
C ASP A 33 -4.99 -8.48 5.17
N PHE A 34 -5.64 -9.40 5.88
CA PHE A 34 -6.33 -9.08 7.13
C PHE A 34 -5.37 -8.68 8.25
N LYS A 35 -4.15 -9.22 8.27
CA LYS A 35 -3.11 -8.75 9.18
C LYS A 35 -2.69 -7.31 8.87
N LEU A 36 -2.56 -6.98 7.59
CA LEU A 36 -2.23 -5.63 7.14
C LEU A 36 -3.30 -4.60 7.56
N LEU A 37 -4.58 -4.96 7.45
CA LEU A 37 -5.72 -4.15 7.90
C LEU A 37 -5.78 -3.96 9.43
N ASN A 38 -5.11 -4.83 10.19
CA ASN A 38 -5.00 -4.68 11.64
C ASN A 38 -3.67 -4.06 12.06
N ASP A 39 -2.72 -3.88 11.13
CA ASP A 39 -1.43 -3.21 11.39
C ASP A 39 -1.68 -1.70 11.40
N GLU A 40 -1.29 -1.06 12.50
CA GLU A 40 -1.58 0.34 12.84
C GLU A 40 -1.05 1.33 11.80
N LEU A 41 -0.03 0.90 11.05
CA LEU A 41 0.72 1.73 10.12
C LEU A 41 0.00 2.00 8.79
N LEU A 42 -0.96 1.17 8.37
CA LEU A 42 -1.43 1.19 6.97
C LEU A 42 -2.91 1.50 6.82
N VAL A 43 -3.78 0.76 7.51
CA VAL A 43 -5.23 1.00 7.49
C VAL A 43 -5.84 0.40 8.76
N PRO A 44 -5.67 1.01 9.94
CA PRO A 44 -6.17 0.41 11.17
C PRO A 44 -7.70 0.28 11.13
N ILE A 45 -8.18 -0.96 11.09
CA ILE A 45 -9.61 -1.27 11.31
C ILE A 45 -9.99 -1.02 12.79
N GLY A 46 -9.05 -0.97 13.73
CA GLY A 46 -9.35 -0.81 15.16
C GLY A 46 -8.67 0.40 15.85
N PRO A 47 -9.23 0.91 16.97
CA PRO A 47 -10.59 0.69 17.47
C PRO A 47 -11.56 1.67 16.80
N ILE A 48 -12.68 1.17 16.30
CA ILE A 48 -13.76 2.00 15.76
C ILE A 48 -14.51 2.62 16.93
N TYR A 49 -14.07 3.77 17.43
CA TYR A 49 -14.78 4.54 18.47
C TYR A 49 -16.05 5.23 17.94
N HIS A 50 -16.66 4.69 16.89
CA HIS A 50 -17.84 5.26 16.25
C HIS A 50 -19.07 4.53 16.78
N ARG A 51 -19.98 5.27 17.42
CA ARG A 51 -21.23 4.70 17.97
C ARG A 51 -22.29 4.35 16.93
N LYS A 52 -22.24 4.95 15.72
CA LYS A 52 -23.26 4.80 14.69
C LYS A 52 -22.82 3.81 13.62
N ASP A 53 -23.65 2.81 13.34
CA ASP A 53 -23.44 1.77 12.31
C ASP A 53 -23.09 2.32 10.93
N PHE A 54 -23.60 3.51 10.59
CA PHE A 54 -23.25 4.19 9.34
C PHE A 54 -21.76 4.53 9.26
N ASN A 55 -21.20 5.11 10.32
CA ASN A 55 -19.79 5.51 10.35
C ASN A 55 -18.86 4.28 10.36
N ILE A 56 -19.28 3.19 11.01
CA ILE A 56 -18.58 1.90 10.96
C ILE A 56 -18.51 1.38 9.52
N ARG A 57 -19.64 1.39 8.80
CA ARG A 57 -19.70 0.96 7.40
C ARG A 57 -18.81 1.80 6.49
N VAL A 58 -18.81 3.13 6.65
CA VAL A 58 -17.94 4.03 5.86
C VAL A 58 -16.46 3.78 6.16
N HIS A 59 -16.09 3.60 7.43
CA HIS A 59 -14.70 3.28 7.83
C HIS A 59 -14.22 1.99 7.20
N VAL A 60 -15.00 0.90 7.32
CA VAL A 60 -14.66 -0.40 6.72
C VAL A 60 -14.57 -0.30 5.20
N PHE A 61 -15.48 0.44 4.56
CA PHE A 61 -15.42 0.66 3.11
C PHE A 61 -14.13 1.38 2.70
N LEU A 62 -13.79 2.49 3.36
CA LEU A 62 -12.57 3.23 3.09
C LEU A 62 -11.33 2.38 3.36
N ALA A 63 -11.36 1.54 4.39
CA ALA A 63 -10.28 0.65 4.72
C ALA A 63 -10.01 -0.39 3.61
N ILE A 64 -11.07 -1.00 3.07
CA ILE A 64 -10.97 -1.93 1.94
C ILE A 64 -10.46 -1.21 0.69
N VAL A 65 -10.94 0.01 0.41
CA VAL A 65 -10.45 0.82 -0.72
C VAL A 65 -8.97 1.15 -0.58
N GLY A 66 -8.52 1.55 0.62
CA GLY A 66 -7.11 1.77 0.92
C GLY A 66 -6.26 0.53 0.67
N LEU A 67 -6.71 -0.64 1.15
CA LEU A 67 -6.04 -1.91 0.91
C LEU A 67 -5.91 -2.23 -0.59
N LEU A 68 -6.95 -1.99 -1.38
CA LEU A 68 -6.91 -2.17 -2.83
C LEU A 68 -5.86 -1.28 -3.48
N PHE A 69 -5.74 -0.01 -3.07
CA PHE A 69 -4.68 0.86 -3.57
C PHE A 69 -3.29 0.39 -3.18
N TYR A 70 -3.10 -0.08 -1.95
CA TYR A 70 -1.83 -0.65 -1.50
C TYR A 70 -1.43 -1.90 -2.29
N ARG A 71 -2.38 -2.80 -2.54
CA ARG A 71 -2.15 -4.01 -3.37
C ARG A 71 -1.85 -3.65 -4.82
N TYR A 72 -2.56 -2.68 -5.37
CA TYR A 72 -2.28 -2.16 -6.71
C TYR A 72 -0.89 -1.55 -6.78
N LEU A 73 -0.48 -0.77 -5.77
CA LEU A 73 0.84 -0.17 -5.70
C LEU A 73 1.93 -1.25 -5.65
N ALA A 74 1.79 -2.26 -4.78
CA ALA A 74 2.73 -3.38 -4.71
C ALA A 74 2.80 -4.19 -6.01
N TRP A 75 1.67 -4.39 -6.69
CA TRP A 75 1.65 -5.03 -8.01
C TRP A 75 2.40 -4.19 -9.05
N LYS A 76 2.17 -2.87 -9.07
CA LYS A 76 2.85 -1.93 -9.98
C LYS A 76 4.36 -1.90 -9.73
N THR A 77 4.80 -1.95 -8.48
CA THR A 77 6.21 -1.92 -8.08
C THR A 77 6.83 -3.32 -7.92
N LYS A 78 6.21 -4.38 -8.44
CA LYS A 78 6.65 -5.77 -8.25
C LYS A 78 8.11 -6.02 -8.65
N ARG A 79 8.62 -5.28 -9.63
CA ARG A 79 10.03 -5.35 -10.09
C ARG A 79 11.08 -5.02 -9.04
N PHE A 80 10.71 -4.27 -8.00
CA PHE A 80 11.60 -3.92 -6.89
C PHE A 80 11.66 -5.02 -5.82
N ASN A 81 10.81 -6.04 -5.93
CA ASN A 81 10.79 -7.20 -5.03
C ASN A 81 10.69 -6.84 -3.53
N LEU A 82 10.04 -5.71 -3.23
CA LEU A 82 9.83 -5.20 -1.88
C LEU A 82 8.55 -5.79 -1.28
N THR A 83 8.56 -6.03 0.04
CA THR A 83 7.33 -6.29 0.78
C THR A 83 6.50 -5.00 0.85
N LEU A 84 5.18 -5.14 0.97
CA LEU A 84 4.26 -3.99 1.01
C LEU A 84 4.62 -3.00 2.13
N LYS A 85 4.98 -3.51 3.31
CA LYS A 85 5.45 -2.70 4.45
C LYS A 85 6.72 -1.90 4.12
N LYS A 86 7.73 -2.55 3.53
CA LYS A 86 8.97 -1.87 3.11
C LYS A 86 8.71 -0.84 2.01
N LEU A 87 7.84 -1.15 1.06
CA LEU A 87 7.47 -0.22 -0.01
C LEU A 87 6.88 1.06 0.57
N ILE A 88 5.95 0.95 1.51
CA ILE A 88 5.28 2.09 2.12
C ILE A 88 6.24 2.86 3.02
N ASP A 89 7.09 2.18 3.79
CA ASP A 89 8.12 2.80 4.61
C ASP A 89 9.15 3.59 3.78
N ASN A 90 9.57 3.05 2.62
CA ASN A 90 10.44 3.80 1.71
C ASN A 90 9.74 5.06 1.17
N LEU A 91 8.45 4.97 0.85
CA LEU A 91 7.69 6.10 0.33
C LEU A 91 7.38 7.15 1.42
N SER A 92 7.10 6.74 2.66
CA SER A 92 6.83 7.66 3.78
C SER A 92 8.07 8.43 4.23
N GLN A 93 9.26 7.86 4.01
CA GLN A 93 10.54 8.51 4.30
C GLN A 93 10.96 9.53 3.23
N ILE A 94 10.31 9.57 2.05
CA ILE A 94 10.56 10.62 1.06
C ILE A 94 9.99 11.93 1.59
N ARG A 95 10.88 12.90 1.81
CA ARG A 95 10.52 14.22 2.32
C ARG A 95 10.62 15.28 1.23
N ILE A 96 9.70 16.23 1.29
CA ILE A 96 9.61 17.36 0.37
C ILE A 96 9.64 18.63 1.22
N ALA A 97 10.49 19.58 0.86
CA ALA A 97 10.64 20.87 1.51
C ALA A 97 10.13 21.99 0.59
N LEU A 98 9.49 23.00 1.19
CA LEU A 98 9.10 24.22 0.49
C LEU A 98 10.10 25.32 0.84
N VAL A 99 10.89 25.74 -0.15
CA VAL A 99 11.91 26.77 -0.02
C VAL A 99 11.32 28.09 -0.48
N ILE A 100 11.27 29.07 0.42
CA ILE A 100 10.80 30.43 0.11
C ILE A 100 12.02 31.33 0.07
N ASP A 101 12.32 31.88 -1.09
CA ASP A 101 13.32 32.91 -1.23
C ASP A 101 12.70 34.28 -0.89
N LYS A 102 13.12 34.84 0.25
CA LYS A 102 12.62 36.13 0.77
C LYS A 102 12.98 37.31 -0.13
N THR A 103 14.01 37.17 -0.96
CA THR A 103 14.50 38.22 -1.86
C THR A 103 13.71 38.25 -3.18
N SER A 104 13.30 37.10 -3.69
CA SER A 104 12.56 36.99 -4.96
C SER A 104 11.05 36.71 -4.78
N ASN A 105 10.58 36.51 -3.55
CA ASN A 105 9.20 36.13 -3.20
C ASN A 105 8.71 34.88 -3.96
N LYS A 106 9.63 34.01 -4.37
CA LYS A 106 9.34 32.73 -5.05
C LYS A 106 9.35 31.59 -4.05
N SER A 107 8.45 30.64 -4.25
CA SER A 107 8.36 29.41 -3.47
C SER A 107 8.62 28.20 -4.37
N ASP A 108 9.74 27.51 -4.12
CA ASP A 108 10.12 26.31 -4.85
C ASP A 108 9.95 25.07 -3.98
N ILE A 109 9.45 23.99 -4.58
CA ILE A 109 9.30 22.70 -3.91
C ILE A 109 10.54 21.87 -4.23
N VAL A 110 11.31 21.52 -3.21
CA VAL A 110 12.57 20.77 -3.32
C VAL A 110 12.42 19.43 -2.62
N VAL A 111 13.01 18.39 -3.19
CA VAL A 111 13.01 17.05 -2.59
C VAL A 111 14.29 16.85 -1.78
N GLU A 112 14.17 16.31 -0.58
CA GLU A 112 15.33 15.98 0.27
C GLU A 112 16.14 14.80 -0.29
N GLU A 113 17.31 14.55 0.30
CA GLU A 113 18.18 13.43 -0.10
C GLU A 113 17.44 12.09 -0.02
N MET A 114 17.54 11.32 -1.11
CA MET A 114 16.93 10.00 -1.22
C MET A 114 17.99 8.90 -1.23
N THR A 115 17.63 7.74 -0.66
CA THR A 115 18.37 6.50 -0.92
C THR A 115 18.17 6.02 -2.37
N SER A 116 19.05 5.14 -2.85
CA SER A 116 18.99 4.59 -4.22
C SER A 116 17.66 3.91 -4.55
N ILE A 117 17.07 3.22 -3.57
CA ILE A 117 15.76 2.56 -3.71
C ILE A 117 14.65 3.60 -3.81
N GLN A 118 14.66 4.63 -2.95
CA GLN A 118 13.69 5.72 -2.97
C GLN A 118 13.74 6.51 -4.28
N ALA A 119 14.93 6.87 -4.76
CA ALA A 119 15.10 7.58 -6.04
C ALA A 119 14.56 6.75 -7.22
N SER A 120 14.81 5.44 -7.20
CA SER A 120 14.31 4.51 -8.22
C SER A 120 12.78 4.37 -8.17
N LEU A 121 12.19 4.32 -6.97
CA LEU A 121 10.74 4.31 -6.76
C LEU A 121 10.09 5.62 -7.20
N PHE A 122 10.69 6.75 -6.82
CA PHE A 122 10.23 8.11 -7.14
C PHE A 122 10.16 8.33 -8.65
N SER A 123 11.24 7.95 -9.35
CA SER A 123 11.33 8.01 -10.81
C SER A 123 10.33 7.06 -11.47
N PHE A 124 10.21 5.83 -10.98
CA PHE A 124 9.29 4.84 -11.56
C PHE A 124 7.81 5.23 -11.41
N LEU A 125 7.44 5.75 -10.25
CA LEU A 125 6.08 6.22 -9.98
C LEU A 125 5.80 7.56 -10.65
N ASN A 126 6.82 8.16 -11.30
CA ASN A 126 6.77 9.45 -11.95
C ASN A 126 6.21 10.52 -11.00
N LEU A 127 6.75 10.57 -9.78
CA LEU A 127 6.29 11.51 -8.74
C LEU A 127 6.78 12.94 -8.99
N GLY A 128 7.85 13.13 -9.76
CA GLY A 128 8.37 14.45 -10.12
C GLY A 128 7.35 15.37 -10.79
N LYS A 129 6.39 14.80 -11.55
CA LYS A 129 5.30 15.58 -12.17
C LYS A 129 4.42 16.36 -11.19
N TYR A 130 4.43 15.99 -9.91
CA TYR A 130 3.66 16.65 -8.85
C TYR A 130 4.46 17.74 -8.12
N ILE A 131 5.76 17.83 -8.38
CA ILE A 131 6.67 18.79 -7.74
C ILE A 131 6.85 20.03 -8.62
N ASP A 132 6.88 19.83 -9.94
CA ASP A 132 7.03 20.90 -10.94
C ASP A 132 5.81 21.83 -11.12
N VAL A 133 4.78 21.73 -10.28
CA VAL A 133 3.55 22.54 -10.47
C VAL A 133 3.80 24.04 -10.24
N SER A 134 4.89 24.44 -9.58
CA SER A 134 5.24 25.85 -9.34
C SER A 134 5.99 26.55 -10.49
N THR A 135 6.41 25.86 -11.56
CA THR A 135 7.16 26.49 -12.67
C THR A 135 6.28 27.00 -13.83
N LYS A 136 4.95 27.00 -13.69
CA LYS A 136 4.01 27.53 -14.70
C LYS A 136 3.30 28.83 -14.28
N GLN A 137 4.03 29.88 -13.93
CA GLN A 137 3.55 31.27 -13.96
C GLN A 137 4.72 32.25 -14.10
N VAL A 138 5.51 32.17 -15.20
CA VAL A 138 6.19 33.36 -15.73
C VAL A 138 6.26 33.21 -17.25
N GLN A 139 5.25 33.75 -17.93
CA GLN A 139 5.41 34.27 -19.28
C GLN A 139 4.51 35.50 -19.44
#